data_AF-A0A9P6DS09-F1
#
_entry.id   AF-A0A9P6DS09-F1
#
_cell.length_a   1.000
_cell.length_b   1.000
_cell.length_c   1.000
_cell.angle_alpha   90.00
_cell.angle_beta   90.00
_cell.angle_gamma   90.00
#
_symmetry.space_group_name_H-M   'P 1'
#
loop_
_entity.id
_entity.type
_entity.pdbx_description
1 polymer ?
#
loop_
_entity_poly.entity_id
_entity_poly.type
_entity_poly.pdbx_seq_one_letter_code
_entity_poly.pdbx_strand_id
1 'polypeptide(L)'
;MSDTILDSLPYYDIDLEQPSLRALVDAEIALELRRTPKLATDPRVPPDFRQFANNEFLAAELARIQKNEPLAALDTTRYSLPTPTDPNASEEDWSGALNNARSQLEHQSTRQINLALLQTYGPNAWKVHNYLLEADAVLVEKELERLRERVTDINRDRKNTQLHTGKLLTSLETRWTELVSNVIQIELANIALEAEVEQLRQQELTMEQS
;
A
#
# COMPACT_ATOMS: atom_id res chain seq x y z
N MET A 1 12.92 18.28 16.07
CA MET A 1 13.10 17.99 14.64
C MET A 1 12.51 19.18 13.91
N SER A 2 13.35 19.97 13.23
CA SER A 2 12.84 21.00 12.34
C SER A 2 11.99 20.29 11.29
N ASP A 3 10.70 20.60 11.22
CA ASP A 3 9.84 20.13 10.13
C ASP A 3 10.41 20.74 8.85
N THR A 4 11.25 19.98 8.16
CA THR A 4 11.64 20.28 6.78
C THR A 4 10.37 20.18 5.95
N ILE A 5 9.79 21.33 5.62
CA ILE A 5 8.64 21.41 4.74
C ILE A 5 9.13 20.99 3.36
N LEU A 6 8.86 19.74 3.00
CA LEU A 6 9.08 19.20 1.67
C LEU A 6 7.93 19.68 0.80
N ASP A 7 8.15 20.74 0.04
CA ASP A 7 7.16 21.27 -0.91
C ASP A 7 7.36 20.63 -2.29
N SER A 8 6.29 20.02 -2.81
CA SER A 8 6.21 19.53 -4.18
C SER A 8 4.77 19.71 -4.65
N LEU A 9 4.59 20.15 -5.90
CA LEU A 9 3.28 20.50 -6.45
C LEU A 9 2.84 19.52 -7.57
N PRO A 10 2.49 18.24 -7.28
CA PRO A 10 2.11 17.26 -8.30
C PRO A 10 1.02 17.69 -9.30
N TYR A 11 0.07 18.53 -8.90
CA TYR A 11 -0.98 19.01 -9.80
C TYR A 11 -0.54 20.17 -10.73
N TYR A 12 0.63 20.75 -10.48
CA TYR A 12 1.21 21.85 -11.26
C TYR A 12 2.46 21.40 -12.03
N ASP A 13 3.35 20.65 -11.37
CA ASP A 13 4.61 20.13 -11.91
C ASP A 13 4.35 18.79 -12.63
N ILE A 14 4.02 18.85 -13.92
CA ILE A 14 3.67 17.68 -14.74
C ILE A 14 4.94 17.01 -15.34
N ASP A 15 6.12 17.56 -15.09
CA ASP A 15 7.38 17.14 -15.72
C ASP A 15 7.75 15.68 -15.44
N LEU A 16 7.39 15.16 -14.26
CA LEU A 16 7.62 13.75 -13.89
C LEU A 16 6.72 12.75 -14.63
N GLU A 17 5.69 13.21 -15.36
CA GLU A 17 4.94 12.34 -16.28
C GLU A 17 5.79 11.95 -17.50
N GLN A 18 6.88 12.66 -17.78
CA GLN A 18 7.83 12.29 -18.83
C GLN A 18 8.71 11.12 -18.37
N PRO A 19 8.70 9.98 -19.08
CA PRO A 19 9.44 8.78 -18.66
C PRO A 19 10.96 8.98 -18.62
N SER A 20 11.51 9.90 -19.41
CA SER A 20 12.93 10.26 -19.43
C SER A 20 13.40 10.90 -18.12
N LEU A 21 12.62 11.84 -17.60
CA LEU A 21 12.95 12.55 -16.35
C LEU A 21 12.81 11.62 -15.15
N ARG A 22 11.78 10.77 -15.13
CA ARG A 22 11.60 9.76 -14.08
C ARG A 22 12.79 8.80 -14.01
N ALA A 23 13.26 8.29 -15.15
CA ALA A 23 14.41 7.39 -15.19
C ALA A 23 15.70 8.05 -14.69
N LEU A 24 15.90 9.34 -14.98
CA LEU A 24 17.04 10.11 -14.49
C LEU A 24 16.98 10.29 -12.97
N VAL A 25 15.82 10.66 -12.44
CA VAL A 25 15.60 10.81 -10.98
C VAL A 25 15.81 9.47 -10.27
N ASP A 26 15.26 8.38 -10.80
CA ASP A 26 15.42 7.03 -10.23
C ASP A 26 16.90 6.59 -10.24
N ALA A 27 17.67 6.96 -11.28
CA ALA A 27 19.10 6.69 -11.33
C ALA A 27 19.88 7.46 -10.25
N GLU A 28 19.54 8.73 -10.02
CA GLU A 28 20.17 9.55 -8.98
C GLU A 28 19.84 9.04 -7.57
N ILE A 29 18.56 8.69 -7.34
CA ILE A 29 18.13 8.03 -6.09
C ILE A 29 18.92 6.74 -5.87
N ALA A 30 19.14 5.93 -6.91
CA ALA A 30 19.91 4.70 -6.79
C ALA A 30 21.39 4.96 -6.46
N LEU A 31 21.99 6.04 -6.97
CA LEU A 31 23.36 6.43 -6.62
C LEU A 31 23.47 6.86 -5.16
N GLU A 32 22.53 7.68 -4.68
CA GLU A 32 22.50 8.10 -3.28
C GLU A 32 22.24 6.92 -2.34
N LEU A 33 21.31 6.02 -2.69
CA LEU A 33 21.05 4.79 -1.93
C LEU A 33 22.27 3.87 -1.84
N ARG A 34 23.18 3.89 -2.83
CA ARG A 34 24.46 3.14 -2.78
C ARG A 34 25.45 3.79 -1.82
N ARG A 35 25.42 5.12 -1.68
CA ARG A 35 26.29 5.88 -0.78
C ARG A 35 25.80 5.81 0.66
N THR A 36 24.49 5.74 0.87
CA THR A 36 23.92 5.61 2.21
C THR A 36 24.20 4.22 2.79
N PRO A 37 24.75 4.13 4.02
CA PRO A 37 24.98 2.85 4.67
C PRO A 37 23.62 2.20 4.98
N LYS A 38 23.44 0.96 4.52
CA LYS A 38 22.25 0.17 4.87
C LYS A 38 22.35 -0.22 6.34
N LEU A 39 21.48 0.33 7.18
CA LEU A 39 21.28 -0.22 8.53
C LEU A 39 20.67 -1.63 8.38
N ALA A 40 21.33 -2.63 8.95
CA ALA A 40 20.83 -4.01 8.93
C ALA A 40 19.51 -4.18 9.71
N THR A 41 19.26 -3.30 10.68
CA THR A 41 18.03 -3.31 11.48
C THR A 41 17.73 -1.88 11.90
N ASP A 42 16.67 -1.29 11.33
CA ASP A 42 16.17 0.02 11.74
C ASP A 42 15.34 -0.17 13.03
N PRO A 43 15.63 0.56 14.13
CA PRO A 43 14.84 0.52 15.35
C PRO A 43 13.35 0.86 15.17
N ARG A 44 12.97 1.48 14.04
CA ARG A 44 11.58 1.80 13.67
C ARG A 44 10.85 0.62 13.03
N VAL A 45 11.58 -0.38 12.52
CA VAL A 45 10.98 -1.57 11.92
C VAL A 45 10.62 -2.54 13.05
N PRO A 46 9.34 -2.91 13.20
CA PRO A 46 8.94 -3.91 14.17
C PRO A 46 9.71 -5.21 13.96
N PRO A 47 10.02 -5.98 15.03
CA PRO A 47 10.64 -7.28 14.88
C PRO A 47 9.76 -8.21 14.04
N ASP A 48 10.39 -9.22 13.44
CA ASP A 48 9.69 -10.20 12.61
C ASP A 48 8.48 -10.80 13.34
N PHE A 49 7.33 -10.72 12.68
CA PHE A 49 6.09 -11.21 13.24
C PHE A 49 6.09 -12.74 13.30
N ARG A 50 6.06 -13.29 14.51
CA ARG A 50 5.92 -14.74 14.72
C ARG A 50 4.47 -15.16 14.52
N GLN A 51 4.19 -15.74 13.36
CA GLN A 51 2.87 -16.29 13.03
C GLN A 51 2.48 -17.38 14.05
N PHE A 52 1.21 -17.36 14.47
CA PHE A 52 0.63 -18.30 15.43
C PHE A 52 1.38 -18.44 16.77
N ALA A 53 1.96 -17.36 17.28
CA ALA A 53 2.64 -17.36 18.59
C ALA A 53 1.77 -17.92 19.74
N ASN A 54 0.45 -17.75 19.66
CA ASN A 54 -0.50 -18.20 20.67
C ASN A 54 -1.03 -19.63 20.44
N ASN A 55 -0.70 -20.26 19.31
CA ASN A 55 -1.21 -21.59 18.97
C ASN A 55 -0.08 -22.47 18.41
N GLU A 56 0.48 -23.28 19.30
CA GLU A 56 1.60 -24.17 19.00
C GLU A 56 1.29 -25.17 17.89
N PHE A 57 0.04 -25.64 17.79
CA PHE A 57 -0.37 -26.58 16.74
C PHE A 57 -0.29 -25.95 15.35
N LEU A 58 -0.76 -24.71 15.20
CA LEU A 58 -0.70 -24.00 13.93
C LEU A 58 0.74 -23.61 13.57
N ALA A 59 1.55 -23.26 14.57
CA ALA A 59 2.98 -23.02 14.36
C ALA A 59 3.71 -24.29 13.89
N ALA A 60 3.39 -25.45 14.46
CA ALA A 60 3.95 -26.74 14.04
C ALA A 60 3.51 -27.13 12.61
N GLU A 61 2.24 -26.91 12.26
CA GLU A 61 1.73 -27.12 10.89
C GLU A 61 2.44 -26.22 9.87
N LEU A 62 2.64 -24.94 10.19
CA LEU A 62 3.43 -24.03 9.36
C LEU A 62 4.86 -24.54 9.18
N ALA A 63 5.50 -25.00 10.26
CA ALA A 63 6.86 -25.56 10.19
C ALA A 63 6.90 -26.83 9.33
N ARG A 64 5.87 -27.68 9.38
CA ARG A 64 5.74 -28.85 8.50
C ARG A 64 5.61 -28.42 7.03
N ILE A 65 4.75 -27.44 6.75
CA ILE A 65 4.54 -26.92 5.39
C ILE A 65 5.84 -26.30 4.86
N GLN A 66 6.57 -25.54 5.68
CA GLN A 66 7.88 -24.99 5.33
C GLN A 66 8.91 -26.07 4.97
N LYS A 67 8.82 -27.25 5.61
CA LYS A 67 9.64 -28.43 5.31
C LYS A 67 9.11 -29.25 4.12
N ASN A 68 8.00 -28.86 3.51
CA ASN A 68 7.30 -29.60 2.44
C ASN A 68 6.95 -31.05 2.84
N GLU A 69 6.70 -31.29 4.13
CA GLU A 69 6.27 -32.59 4.61
C GLU A 69 4.75 -32.77 4.38
N PRO A 70 4.31 -33.87 3.72
CA PRO A 70 2.90 -34.10 3.46
C PRO A 70 2.12 -34.37 4.75
N LEU A 71 0.86 -33.90 4.79
CA LEU A 71 -0.05 -34.18 5.89
C LEU A 71 -0.38 -35.68 5.94
N ALA A 72 -0.36 -36.28 7.14
CA ALA A 72 -0.84 -37.64 7.34
C ALA A 72 -2.33 -37.72 6.91
N ALA A 73 -2.65 -38.67 6.05
CA ALA A 73 -4.02 -38.84 5.57
C ALA A 73 -4.98 -39.02 6.76
N LEU A 74 -6.11 -38.31 6.72
CA LEU A 74 -7.14 -38.45 7.74
C LEU A 74 -7.65 -39.90 7.72
N ASP A 75 -7.73 -40.53 8.89
CA ASP A 75 -8.26 -41.87 9.00
C ASP A 75 -9.76 -41.87 8.69
N THR A 76 -10.12 -42.37 7.50
CA THR A 76 -11.50 -42.49 7.04
C THR A 76 -12.16 -43.78 7.49
N THR A 77 -11.40 -44.74 8.05
CA THR A 77 -11.93 -46.04 8.48
C THR A 77 -12.94 -45.90 9.60
N ARG A 78 -12.78 -44.87 10.45
CA ARG A 78 -13.73 -44.49 11.50
C ARG A 78 -15.15 -44.20 10.98
N TYR A 79 -15.28 -43.66 9.76
CA TYR A 79 -16.57 -43.33 9.16
C TYR A 79 -17.15 -44.44 8.30
N SER A 80 -16.38 -45.51 8.09
CA SER A 80 -16.81 -46.73 7.44
C SER A 80 -17.23 -47.76 8.50
N LEU A 81 -17.99 -48.76 8.08
CA LEU A 81 -18.33 -49.94 8.89
C LEU A 81 -17.57 -51.17 8.33
N PRO A 82 -16.23 -51.20 8.39
CA PRO A 82 -15.49 -52.35 7.91
C PRO A 82 -15.75 -53.53 8.84
N THR A 83 -16.14 -54.66 8.26
CA THR A 83 -16.11 -55.95 8.95
C THR A 83 -14.69 -56.53 8.89
N PRO A 84 -14.21 -57.23 9.94
CA PRO A 84 -12.97 -57.99 9.84
C PRO A 84 -13.05 -58.97 8.66
N THR A 85 -12.16 -58.82 7.68
CA THR A 85 -12.15 -59.65 6.45
C THR A 85 -11.43 -60.98 6.68
N ASP A 86 -10.60 -61.06 7.71
CA ASP A 86 -9.80 -62.25 7.99
C ASP A 86 -10.62 -63.38 8.63
N PRO A 87 -10.57 -64.62 8.09
CA PRO A 87 -11.27 -65.77 8.65
C PRO A 87 -10.83 -66.15 10.07
N ASN A 88 -9.63 -65.71 10.48
CA ASN A 88 -9.04 -65.92 11.81
C ASN A 88 -8.96 -64.61 12.63
N ALA A 89 -9.79 -63.61 12.33
CA ALA A 89 -9.78 -62.33 13.04
C ALA A 89 -9.95 -62.51 14.56
N SER A 90 -9.19 -61.73 15.33
CA SER A 90 -9.18 -61.81 16.80
C SER A 90 -10.51 -61.34 17.39
N GLU A 91 -10.86 -61.79 18.59
CA GLU A 91 -12.01 -61.27 19.35
C GLU A 91 -11.91 -59.75 19.54
N GLU A 92 -10.69 -59.22 19.67
CA GLU A 92 -10.41 -57.80 19.79
C GLU A 92 -10.82 -57.02 18.52
N ASP A 93 -10.54 -57.56 17.33
CA ASP A 93 -10.89 -56.93 16.05
C ASP A 93 -12.41 -56.85 15.86
N TRP A 94 -13.12 -57.92 16.22
CA TRP A 94 -14.58 -57.96 16.23
C TRP A 94 -15.18 -56.99 17.25
N SER A 95 -14.57 -56.89 18.44
CA SER A 95 -15.01 -55.94 19.47
C SER A 95 -14.82 -54.49 19.02
N GLY A 96 -13.71 -54.18 18.34
CA GLY A 96 -13.41 -52.87 17.77
C GLY A 96 -14.40 -52.49 16.68
N ALA A 97 -14.70 -53.41 15.75
CA ALA A 97 -15.71 -53.20 14.71
C ALA A 97 -17.11 -52.99 15.29
N LEU A 98 -17.49 -53.75 16.33
CA LEU A 98 -18.78 -53.59 17.02
C LEU A 98 -18.88 -52.23 17.74
N ASN A 99 -17.81 -51.80 18.42
CA ASN A 99 -17.78 -50.50 19.09
C ASN A 99 -17.84 -49.33 18.10
N ASN A 100 -17.18 -49.44 16.95
CA ASN A 100 -17.32 -48.48 15.86
C ASN A 100 -18.76 -48.44 15.33
N ALA A 101 -19.38 -49.60 15.08
CA ALA A 101 -20.76 -49.69 14.62
C ALA A 101 -21.77 -49.07 15.60
N ARG A 102 -21.60 -49.30 16.91
CA ARG A 102 -22.41 -48.67 17.97
C ARG A 102 -22.24 -47.15 17.96
N SER A 103 -21.00 -46.67 17.88
CA SER A 103 -20.71 -45.24 17.83
C SER A 103 -21.34 -44.58 16.60
N GLN A 104 -21.28 -45.25 15.44
CA GLN A 104 -21.93 -44.77 14.21
C GLN A 104 -23.45 -44.73 14.33
N LEU A 105 -24.08 -45.71 14.96
CA LEU A 105 -25.52 -45.71 15.19
C LEU A 105 -25.95 -44.47 16.00
N GLU A 106 -25.25 -44.18 17.09
CA GLU A 106 -25.53 -42.99 17.92
C GLU A 106 -25.28 -41.67 17.16
N HIS A 107 -24.23 -41.62 16.32
CA HIS A 107 -24.00 -40.48 15.44
C HIS A 107 -25.11 -40.29 14.41
N GLN A 108 -25.65 -41.36 13.81
CA GLN A 108 -26.79 -41.25 12.89
C GLN A 108 -28.06 -40.81 13.62
N SER A 109 -28.31 -41.32 14.83
CA SER A 109 -29.42 -40.86 15.69
C SER A 109 -29.33 -39.35 15.96
N THR A 110 -28.17 -38.88 16.40
CA THR A 110 -27.92 -37.46 16.65
C THR A 110 -28.05 -36.62 15.36
N ARG A 111 -27.55 -37.14 14.23
CA ARG A 111 -27.67 -36.48 12.93
C ARG A 111 -29.12 -36.32 12.50
N GLN A 112 -29.97 -37.32 12.73
CA GLN A 112 -31.41 -37.24 12.43
C GLN A 112 -32.08 -36.13 13.25
N ILE A 113 -31.76 -36.04 14.55
CA ILE A 113 -32.26 -34.96 15.41
C ILE A 113 -31.79 -33.59 14.89
N ASN A 114 -30.50 -33.45 14.57
CA ASN A 114 -29.95 -32.20 14.04
C ASN A 114 -30.58 -31.83 12.68
N LEU A 115 -30.83 -32.79 11.80
CA LEU A 115 -31.52 -32.56 10.53
C LEU A 115 -32.97 -32.14 10.74
N ALA A 116 -33.68 -32.74 11.70
CA ALA A 116 -35.04 -32.32 12.02
C ALA A 116 -35.08 -30.87 12.54
N LEU A 117 -34.12 -30.49 13.40
CA LEU A 117 -33.97 -29.10 13.85
C LEU A 117 -33.63 -28.16 12.70
N LEU A 118 -32.70 -28.55 11.82
CA LEU A 118 -32.32 -27.75 10.66
C LEU A 118 -33.49 -27.59 9.67
N GLN A 119 -34.28 -28.62 9.42
CA GLN A 119 -35.47 -28.53 8.57
C GLN A 119 -36.51 -27.58 9.18
N THR A 120 -36.65 -27.58 10.50
CA THR A 120 -37.64 -26.75 11.21
C THR A 120 -37.21 -25.28 11.29
N TYR A 121 -35.95 -25.02 11.65
CA TYR A 121 -35.47 -23.66 11.96
C TYR A 121 -34.51 -23.08 10.93
N GLY A 122 -33.84 -23.92 10.14
CA GLY A 122 -32.82 -23.53 9.17
C GLY A 122 -33.29 -22.49 8.17
N PRO A 123 -34.44 -22.66 7.48
CA PRO A 123 -34.93 -21.67 6.52
C PRO A 123 -35.13 -20.27 7.12
N ASN A 124 -35.64 -20.19 8.35
CA ASN A 124 -35.86 -18.91 9.03
C ASN A 124 -34.55 -18.30 9.54
N ALA A 125 -33.67 -19.11 10.13
CA ALA A 125 -32.34 -18.66 10.57
C ALA A 125 -31.52 -18.12 9.39
N TRP A 126 -31.59 -18.78 8.23
CA TRP A 126 -30.88 -18.34 7.03
C TRP A 126 -31.41 -17.02 6.47
N LYS A 127 -32.73 -16.82 6.49
CA LYS A 127 -33.33 -15.54 6.11
C LYS A 127 -32.91 -14.40 7.02
N VAL A 128 -32.88 -14.62 8.33
CA VAL A 128 -32.39 -13.62 9.30
C VAL A 128 -30.92 -13.32 9.06
N HIS A 129 -30.10 -14.37 8.85
CA HIS A 129 -28.69 -14.19 8.55
C HIS A 129 -28.47 -13.37 7.27
N ASN A 130 -29.19 -13.68 6.20
CA ASN A 130 -29.12 -12.91 4.96
C ASN A 130 -29.54 -11.46 5.16
N TYR A 131 -30.62 -11.19 5.90
CA TYR A 131 -31.05 -9.82 6.21
C TYR A 131 -29.99 -9.02 6.97
N LEU A 132 -29.34 -9.64 7.96
CA LEU A 132 -28.23 -9.00 8.69
C LEU A 132 -27.03 -8.76 7.78
N LEU A 133 -26.69 -9.73 6.92
CA LEU A 133 -25.59 -9.60 5.98
C LEU A 133 -25.83 -8.49 4.94
N GLU A 134 -27.07 -8.35 4.47
CA GLU A 134 -27.49 -7.24 3.60
C GLU A 134 -27.35 -5.89 4.32
N ALA A 135 -27.75 -5.81 5.59
CA ALA A 135 -27.59 -4.58 6.39
C ALA A 135 -26.11 -4.22 6.59
N ASP A 136 -25.26 -5.20 6.88
CA ASP A 136 -23.81 -5.01 7.02
C ASP A 136 -23.18 -4.56 5.70
N ALA A 137 -23.59 -5.15 4.57
CA ALA A 137 -23.12 -4.76 3.24
C ALA A 137 -23.45 -3.28 2.96
N VAL A 138 -24.69 -2.86 3.20
CA VAL A 138 -25.11 -1.46 3.02
C VAL A 138 -24.31 -0.51 3.91
N LEU A 139 -24.03 -0.89 5.15
CA LEU A 139 -23.21 -0.08 6.06
C LEU A 139 -21.79 0.11 5.51
N VAL A 140 -21.16 -0.98 5.07
CA VAL A 140 -19.79 -0.94 4.51
C VAL A 140 -19.76 -0.12 3.22
N GLU A 141 -20.74 -0.27 2.34
CA GLU A 141 -20.85 0.53 1.10
C GLU A 141 -20.97 2.02 1.40
N LYS A 142 -21.78 2.39 2.41
CA LYS A 142 -21.94 3.79 2.83
C LYS A 142 -20.65 4.38 3.40
N GLU A 143 -19.93 3.63 4.24
CA GLU A 143 -18.65 4.10 4.77
C GLU A 143 -17.59 4.22 3.66
N LEU A 144 -17.62 3.33 2.67
CA LEU A 144 -16.77 3.42 1.50
C LEU A 144 -17.08 4.65 0.65
N GLU A 145 -18.36 4.96 0.42
CA GLU A 145 -18.78 6.18 -0.29
C GLU A 145 -18.32 7.43 0.46
N ARG A 146 -18.56 7.50 1.77
CA ARG A 146 -18.08 8.60 2.63
C ARG A 146 -16.57 8.78 2.56
N LEU A 147 -15.80 7.69 2.56
CA LEU A 147 -14.34 7.76 2.43
C LEU A 147 -13.92 8.26 1.05
N ARG A 148 -14.61 7.84 -0.02
CA ARG A 148 -14.37 8.35 -1.38
C ARG A 148 -14.63 9.84 -1.47
N GLU A 149 -15.76 10.31 -0.95
CA GLU A 149 -16.09 11.75 -0.91
C GLU A 149 -15.00 12.53 -0.18
N ARG A 150 -14.59 12.07 1.01
CA ARG A 150 -13.51 12.70 1.78
C ARG A 150 -12.19 12.75 1.01
N VAL A 151 -11.83 11.68 0.30
CA VAL A 151 -10.63 11.65 -0.54
C VAL A 151 -10.75 12.64 -1.69
N THR A 152 -11.93 12.72 -2.34
CA THR A 152 -12.15 13.68 -3.43
C THR A 152 -12.10 15.12 -2.95
N ASP A 153 -12.64 15.44 -1.77
CA ASP A 153 -12.58 16.77 -1.18
C ASP A 153 -11.15 17.18 -0.86
N ILE A 154 -10.39 16.30 -0.20
CA ILE A 154 -8.97 16.55 0.10
C ILE A 154 -8.17 16.76 -1.20
N ASN A 155 -8.41 15.95 -2.23
CA ASN A 155 -7.72 16.08 -3.51
C ASN A 155 -8.13 17.38 -4.24
N ARG A 156 -9.40 17.79 -4.13
CA ARG A 156 -9.89 19.06 -4.68
C ARG A 156 -9.23 20.25 -4.00
N ASP A 157 -9.17 20.26 -2.68
CA ASP A 157 -8.53 21.33 -1.91
C ASP A 157 -7.03 21.39 -2.18
N ARG A 158 -6.37 20.23 -2.24
CA ARG A 158 -4.96 20.11 -2.62
C ARG A 158 -4.73 20.68 -4.02
N LYS A 159 -5.54 20.29 -5.00
CA LYS A 159 -5.44 20.78 -6.37
C LYS A 159 -5.61 22.30 -6.45
N ASN A 160 -6.61 22.85 -5.77
CA ASN A 160 -6.83 24.30 -5.74
C ASN A 160 -5.64 25.06 -5.15
N THR A 161 -5.11 24.56 -4.02
CA THR A 161 -3.97 25.18 -3.33
C THR A 161 -2.70 25.11 -4.17
N GLN A 162 -2.42 23.95 -4.79
CA GLN A 162 -1.23 23.77 -5.63
C GLN A 162 -1.31 24.60 -6.92
N LEU A 163 -2.46 24.63 -7.59
CA LEU A 163 -2.64 25.46 -8.79
C LEU A 163 -2.56 26.96 -8.48
N HIS A 164 -3.04 27.40 -7.32
CA HIS A 164 -2.91 28.79 -6.89
C HIS A 164 -1.44 29.14 -6.62
N THR A 165 -0.74 28.31 -5.84
CA THR A 165 0.67 28.51 -5.48
C THR A 165 1.59 28.43 -6.69
N GLY A 166 1.36 27.48 -7.59
CA GLY A 166 2.13 27.35 -8.84
C GLY A 166 1.99 28.58 -9.74
N LYS A 167 0.79 29.14 -9.88
CA LYS A 167 0.60 30.41 -10.62
C LYS A 167 1.35 31.57 -9.98
N LEU A 168 1.37 31.66 -8.66
CA LEU A 168 2.15 32.67 -7.95
C LEU A 168 3.64 32.46 -8.22
N LEU A 169 4.14 31.23 -8.16
CA LEU A 169 5.53 30.90 -8.45
C LEU A 169 5.93 31.34 -9.86
N THR A 170 5.13 31.00 -10.88
CA THR A 170 5.39 31.44 -12.26
C THR A 170 5.35 32.97 -12.40
N SER A 171 4.44 33.67 -11.70
CA SER A 171 4.44 35.14 -11.72
C SER A 171 5.68 35.77 -11.08
N LEU A 172 6.21 35.13 -10.04
CA LEU A 172 7.45 35.56 -9.38
C LEU A 172 8.66 35.26 -10.27
N GLU A 173 8.66 34.11 -10.94
CA GLU A 173 9.68 33.73 -11.91
C GLU A 173 9.73 34.69 -13.10
N THR A 174 8.58 35.06 -13.69
CA THR A 174 8.52 36.05 -14.77
C THR A 174 9.02 37.41 -14.30
N ARG A 175 8.61 37.85 -13.11
CA ARG A 175 9.10 39.12 -12.55
C ARG A 175 10.61 39.07 -12.30
N TRP A 176 11.12 37.93 -11.85
CA TRP A 176 12.56 37.74 -11.64
C TRP A 176 13.33 37.79 -12.96
N THR A 177 12.87 37.10 -14.01
CA THR A 177 13.53 37.14 -15.33
C THR A 177 13.48 38.53 -15.96
N GLU A 178 12.36 39.26 -15.81
CA GLU A 178 12.25 40.66 -16.21
C GLU A 178 13.24 41.56 -15.46
N LEU A 179 13.33 41.43 -14.14
CA LEU A 179 14.27 42.22 -13.33
C LEU A 179 15.73 41.93 -13.72
N VAL A 180 16.08 40.66 -13.93
CA VAL A 180 17.42 40.27 -14.39
C VAL A 180 17.69 40.85 -15.78
N SER A 181 16.73 40.76 -16.70
CA SER A 181 16.87 41.35 -18.04
C SER A 181 17.05 42.87 -17.99
N ASN A 182 16.26 43.57 -17.16
CA ASN A 182 16.36 45.01 -16.98
C ASN A 182 17.71 45.42 -16.40
N VAL A 183 18.22 44.69 -15.41
CA VAL A 183 19.56 44.95 -14.85
C VAL A 183 20.62 44.79 -15.95
N ILE A 184 20.56 43.70 -16.73
CA ILE A 184 21.52 43.47 -17.83
C ILE A 184 21.42 44.60 -18.88
N GLN A 185 20.22 45.06 -19.22
CA GLN A 185 20.04 46.16 -20.16
C GLN A 185 20.60 47.49 -19.64
N ILE A 186 20.42 47.79 -18.35
CA ILE A 186 20.96 48.99 -17.71
C ILE A 186 22.50 48.93 -17.69
N GLU A 187 23.08 47.80 -17.29
CA GLU A 187 24.54 47.62 -17.27
C GLU A 187 25.13 47.79 -18.68
N LEU A 188 24.49 47.25 -19.72
CA LEU A 188 24.92 47.44 -21.10
C LEU A 188 24.83 48.90 -21.55
N ALA A 189 23.75 49.61 -21.19
CA ALA A 189 23.57 51.02 -21.50
C ALA A 189 24.62 51.89 -20.79
N ASN A 190 24.95 51.58 -19.52
CA ASN A 190 26.01 52.28 -18.78
C ASN A 190 27.37 52.09 -19.46
N ILE A 191 27.72 50.86 -19.85
CA ILE A 191 28.97 50.58 -20.57
C ILE A 191 29.04 51.36 -21.89
N ALA A 192 27.94 51.42 -22.65
CA ALA A 192 27.87 52.18 -23.89
C ALA A 192 28.04 53.69 -23.67
N LEU A 193 27.38 54.25 -22.65
CA LEU A 193 27.49 55.66 -22.28
C LEU A 193 28.89 56.00 -21.76
N GLU A 194 29.51 55.13 -20.96
CA GLU A 194 30.90 55.30 -20.50
C GLU A 194 31.88 55.34 -21.68
N ALA A 195 31.69 54.47 -22.68
CA ALA A 195 32.48 54.50 -23.91
C ALA A 195 32.29 55.80 -24.72
N GLU A 196 31.07 56.31 -24.80
CA GLU A 196 30.78 57.59 -25.48
C GLU A 196 31.37 58.79 -24.73
N VAL A 197 31.27 58.82 -23.40
CA VAL A 197 31.89 59.85 -22.55
C VAL A 197 33.41 59.84 -22.71
N GLU A 198 34.03 58.67 -22.76
CA GLU A 198 35.47 58.54 -22.97
C GLU A 198 35.90 59.06 -24.35
N GLN A 199 35.12 58.77 -25.41
CA GLN A 199 35.35 59.32 -26.74
C GLN A 199 35.25 60.85 -26.76
N LEU A 200 34.24 61.42 -26.10
CA LEU A 200 34.07 62.88 -26.01
C LEU A 200 35.21 63.54 -25.25
N ARG A 201 35.67 62.95 -24.13
CA ARG A 201 36.84 63.44 -23.39
C ARG A 201 38.11 63.43 -24.24
N GLN A 202 38.31 62.40 -25.05
CA GLN A 202 39.44 62.34 -25.97
C GLN A 202 39.36 63.45 -27.04
N GLN A 203 38.17 63.76 -27.54
CA GLN A 203 37.97 64.87 -28.48
C GLN A 203 38.25 66.24 -27.85
N GLU A 204 37.78 66.49 -26.62
CA GLU A 204 38.09 67.74 -25.89
C GLU A 204 39.60 67.92 -25.71
N LEU A 205 40.30 66.87 -25.26
CA LEU A 205 41.76 66.92 -25.10
C LEU A 205 42.49 67.20 -26.43
N THR A 206 42.00 66.68 -27.55
CA THR A 206 42.59 66.98 -28.87
C THR A 206 42.34 68.42 -29.32
N MET A 207 41.21 69.02 -28.94
CA MET A 207 40.84 70.40 -29.26
C MET A 207 41.58 71.41 -28.37
N GLU A 208 41.87 71.07 -27.12
CA GLU A 208 42.67 71.90 -26.21
C GLU A 208 44.17 71.91 -26.56
N GLN A 209 44.65 70.91 -27.30
CA GLN A 209 46.04 70.80 -27.74
C GLN A 209 46.32 71.43 -29.11
N SER A 210 45.28 71.89 -29.82
CA SER A 210 45.36 72.59 -31.12
C SER A 210 45.19 74.10 -30.97
#